data_AF-A0A355WH81-F1
#
_entry.id   AF-A0A355WH81-F1
#
_cell.length_a   1.000
_cell.length_b   1.000
_cell.length_c   1.000
_cell.angle_alpha   90.00
_cell.angle_beta   90.00
_cell.angle_gamma   90.00
#
_symmetry.space_group_name_H-M   'P 1'
#
loop_
_entity.id
_entity.type
_entity.pdbx_description
1 polymer ?
#
loop_
_entity_poly.entity_id
_entity_poly.type
_entity_poly.pdbx_seq_one_letter_code
_entity_poly.pdbx_strand_id
1 'polypeptide(L)' 'PIEKLHPNPDQPRRDFSKEDLATLAASIREKGIIQPLIVRPVPNLPDEFQIVAGERR' A
#
# COMPACT_ATOMS: atom_id res chain seq x y z
N PRO A 1 2.06 -12.04 5.35
CA PRO A 1 1.79 -12.30 3.92
C PRO A 1 1.11 -11.07 3.29
N ILE A 2 1.50 -10.66 2.07
CA ILE A 2 0.94 -9.47 1.42
C ILE A 2 -0.56 -9.60 1.11
N GLU A 3 -1.04 -10.84 1.02
CA GLU A 3 -2.44 -11.18 0.77
C GLU A 3 -3.38 -10.76 1.91
N LYS A 4 -2.84 -10.49 3.10
CA LYS A 4 -3.59 -10.02 4.27
C LYS A 4 -3.66 -8.48 4.39
N LEU A 5 -3.26 -7.77 3.32
CA LEU A 5 -3.25 -6.31 3.27
C LEU A 5 -4.36 -5.82 2.34
N HIS A 6 -5.28 -5.08 2.92
CA HIS A 6 -6.38 -4.45 2.21
C HIS A 6 -6.13 -2.95 2.01
N PRO A 7 -6.46 -2.42 0.82
CA PRO A 7 -6.42 -0.99 0.61
C PRO A 7 -7.47 -0.28 1.48
N ASN A 8 -7.23 0.97 1.85
CA ASN A 8 -8.23 1.76 2.54
C ASN A 8 -9.27 2.30 1.56
N PRO A 9 -10.56 1.94 1.69
CA PRO A 9 -11.61 2.39 0.77
C PRO A 9 -11.84 3.91 0.81
N ASP A 10 -11.43 4.56 1.90
CA ASP A 10 -11.50 6.00 2.10
C ASP A 10 -10.25 6.74 1.59
N GLN A 11 -9.35 6.07 0.87
CA GLN A 11 -8.20 6.73 0.24
C GLN A 11 -8.71 7.78 -0.77
N PRO A 12 -8.44 9.08 -0.56
CA PRO A 12 -8.93 10.14 -1.44
C PRO A 12 -8.26 10.13 -2.81
N ARG A 13 -7.16 9.37 -2.96
CA ARG A 13 -6.34 9.30 -4.16
C ARG A 13 -6.48 7.93 -4.82
N ARG A 14 -7.55 7.75 -5.58
CA ARG A 14 -7.87 6.47 -6.25
C ARG A 14 -7.30 6.38 -7.66
N ASP A 15 -7.07 7.52 -8.31
CA ASP A 15 -6.41 7.56 -9.62
C ASP A 15 -4.89 7.55 -9.45
N PHE A 16 -4.32 6.46 -9.94
CA PHE A 16 -2.89 6.31 -10.17
C PHE A 16 -2.69 6.27 -11.67
N SER A 17 -1.82 7.13 -12.20
CA SER A 17 -1.42 6.98 -13.59
C SER A 17 -0.62 5.68 -13.73
N LYS A 18 -0.75 5.01 -14.88
CA LYS A 18 0.04 3.80 -15.16
C LYS A 18 1.55 4.08 -15.13
N GLU A 19 1.93 5.30 -15.44
CA GLU A 19 3.32 5.78 -15.42
C GLU A 19 3.87 5.93 -14.00
N ASP A 20 3.08 6.46 -13.06
CA ASP A 20 3.44 6.58 -11.65
C ASP A 20 3.64 5.19 -11.03
N LEU A 21 2.76 4.24 -11.36
CA LEU A 21 2.85 2.85 -10.90
C LEU A 21 4.11 2.15 -11.43
N ALA A 22 4.44 2.36 -12.71
CA ALA A 22 5.64 1.79 -13.31
C ALA A 22 6.92 2.35 -12.66
N THR A 23 6.95 3.65 -12.40
CA THR A 23 8.06 4.32 -11.72
C THR A 23 8.24 3.83 -10.29
N LEU A 24 7.13 3.68 -9.55
CA LEU A 24 7.15 3.14 -8.19
C LEU A 24 7.66 1.69 -8.16
N ALA A 25 7.16 0.84 -9.07
CA ALA A 25 7.59 -0.55 -9.16
C ALA A 25 9.08 -0.67 -9.52
N ALA A 26 9.60 0.21 -10.38
CA ALA A 26 11.03 0.28 -10.70
C ALA A 26 11.87 0.69 -9.48
N SER A 27 11.43 1.72 -8.75
CA SER A 27 12.09 2.19 -7.52
C SER A 27 12.14 1.09 -6.44
N ILE A 28 11.01 0.40 -6.21
CA ILE A 28 10.94 -0.71 -5.25
C ILE A 28 11.87 -1.86 -5.66
N ARG A 29 11.98 -2.16 -6.96
CA ARG A 29 12.89 -3.21 -7.44
C ARG A 29 14.36 -2.85 -7.26
N GLU A 30 14.73 -1.59 -7.44
CA GLU A 30 16.13 -1.14 -7.36
C GLU A 30 16.59 -0.87 -5.93
N LYS A 31 15.75 -0.21 -5.12
CA LYS A 31 16.12 0.32 -3.80
C LYS A 31 15.39 -0.36 -2.65
N GLY A 32 14.46 -1.28 -2.94
CA GLY A 32 13.57 -1.84 -1.95
C GLY A 32 12.49 -0.85 -1.49
N ILE A 33 11.69 -1.26 -0.51
CA ILE A 33 10.70 -0.39 0.11
C ILE A 33 11.42 0.57 1.05
N ILE A 34 11.64 1.79 0.59
CA ILE A 34 12.36 2.83 1.35
C ILE A 34 11.54 3.32 2.55
N GLN A 35 10.20 3.33 2.42
CA GLN A 35 9.31 3.80 3.48
C GLN A 35 8.40 2.68 4.00
N PRO A 36 8.36 2.43 5.32
CA PRO A 36 7.41 1.48 5.89
C PRO A 36 5.95 1.85 5.57
N LEU A 37 5.16 0.84 5.21
CA LEU A 37 3.70 0.96 5.08
C LEU A 37 3.08 1.05 6.47
N ILE A 38 2.23 2.05 6.68
CA ILE A 38 1.48 2.19 7.93
C ILE A 38 0.16 1.44 7.76
N VAL A 39 -0.05 0.44 8.62
CA VAL A 39 -1.21 -0.44 8.57
C VAL A 39 -1.92 -0.45 9.92
N ARG A 40 -3.22 -0.70 9.90
CA ARG A 40 -4.03 -0.93 11.10
C ARG A 40 -4.72 -2.29 11.00
N PRO A 41 -4.97 -3.00 12.12
CA PRO A 41 -5.75 -4.22 12.09
C PRO A 41 -7.18 -3.96 11.62
N VAL A 42 -7.75 -4.89 10.87
CA VAL A 42 -9.16 -4.83 10.44
C VAL A 42 -10.05 -5.29 11.59
N PRO A 43 -11.07 -4.50 12.00
CA PRO A 43 -12.05 -4.95 12.97
C PRO A 43 -12.75 -6.21 12.48
N ASN A 44 -12.85 -7.23 13.33
CA ASN A 44 -13.52 -8.52 13.07
C ASN A 44 -12.79 -9.49 12.13
N LEU A 45 -11.58 -9.18 11.66
CA LEU A 45 -10.76 -10.10 10.87
C LEU A 45 -9.37 -10.27 11.51
N PRO A 46 -9.12 -11.38 12.22
CA PRO A 46 -7.81 -11.67 12.80
C PRO A 46 -6.74 -11.79 11.71
N ASP A 47 -5.56 -11.25 11.97
CA ASP A 47 -4.41 -11.19 11.05
C ASP A 47 -4.61 -10.39 9.75
N GLU A 48 -5.75 -9.72 9.56
CA GLU A 48 -5.99 -8.83 8.42
C GLU A 48 -5.59 -7.39 8.76
N PHE A 49 -4.96 -6.72 7.81
CA PHE A 49 -4.45 -5.37 7.96
C PHE A 49 -4.99 -4.46 6.86
N GLN A 50 -5.29 -3.22 7.19
CA GLN A 50 -5.69 -2.18 6.26
C GLN A 50 -4.63 -1.09 6.18
N ILE A 51 -4.29 -0.66 4.96
CA ILE A 51 -3.27 0.36 4.75
C ILE A 51 -3.84 1.74 5.09
N VAL A 52 -3.29 2.40 6.11
CA VAL A 52 -3.70 3.74 6.53
C VAL A 52 -2.93 4.81 5.76
N ALA A 53 -1.63 4.58 5.51
CA ALA A 53 -0.78 5.48 4.74
C ALA A 53 0.39 4.72 4.11
N GLY A 54 0.84 5.20 2.94
CA GLY A 54 2.01 4.66 2.26
C GLY A 54 1.73 3.92 0.95
N GLU A 55 0.48 3.79 0.48
CA GLU A 55 0.17 3.22 -0.85
C GLU A 55 0.82 3.99 -2.02
N ARG A 56 1.35 5.19 -1.76
CA ARG A 56 1.87 6.13 -2.78
C ARG A 56 3.34 6.51 -2.61
N ARG A 57 4.06 5.93 -1.66
CA ARG A 57 5.48 6.25 -1.46
C ARG A 57 6.36 5.20 -2.09
#